data_AF-A0A7S0A5Y5-F1
#
_entry.id   AF-A0A7S0A5Y5-F1
#
_cell.length_a   1.000
_cell.length_b   1.000
_cell.length_c   1.000
_cell.angle_alpha   90.00
_cell.angle_beta   90.00
_cell.angle_gamma   90.00
#
_symmetry.space_group_name_H-M   'P 1'
#
loop_
_entity.id
_entity.type
_entity.pdbx_description
1 polymer ?
#
loop_
_entity_poly.entity_id
_entity_poly.type
_entity_poly.pdbx_seq_one_letter_code
_entity_poly.pdbx_strand_id
1 'polypeptide(L)'
;QFWPQERQFWQGQALGLQVALRLSVCGPRLAGSRRLLLPPQLARLWAGHSTACPRKRARSMGPPRPCPAVCFRTVALALVLCPRSSTAFLVGIDLGSQYFKAAVVAPGKPFEVVHNQHSKRKTPTAVSFHEKLRTFGDDALASASRGAAKTPMFFPHRLGKDLATATEGELNWLPAKVYPYTLGLNDSGSLRFDFGEEAYTVEEVTAHLLNFAKELARQAVDGISVTETVLTIPSDAPAQQRRGGPPPAPWGGP
;
A
#
# COMPACT_ATOMS: atom_id res chain seq x y z
N GLN A 1 -9.90 27.92 -7.81
CA GLN A 1 -11.07 27.20 -8.38
C GLN A 1 -10.64 25.80 -8.86
N PHE A 2 -10.18 24.90 -7.97
CA PHE A 2 -9.53 23.64 -8.40
C PHE A 2 -9.90 22.37 -7.61
N TRP A 3 -10.93 22.39 -6.76
CA TRP A 3 -11.17 21.28 -5.81
C TRP A 3 -12.38 20.34 -6.07
N PRO A 4 -13.36 20.61 -6.96
CA PRO A 4 -14.43 19.62 -7.21
C PRO A 4 -13.92 18.31 -7.85
N GLN A 5 -12.86 18.36 -8.68
CA GLN A 5 -12.33 17.17 -9.37
C GLN A 5 -11.46 16.27 -8.49
N GLU A 6 -10.83 16.80 -7.42
CA GLU A 6 -9.96 15.98 -6.58
C GLU A 6 -10.75 15.01 -5.70
N ARG A 7 -11.97 15.35 -5.25
CA ARG A 7 -12.81 14.41 -4.47
C ARG A 7 -13.10 13.10 -5.20
N GLN A 8 -13.26 13.13 -6.53
CA GLN A 8 -13.45 11.92 -7.35
C GLN A 8 -12.15 11.11 -7.50
N PHE A 9 -11.00 11.79 -7.60
CA PHE A 9 -9.68 11.15 -7.58
C PHE A 9 -9.40 10.49 -6.22
N TRP A 10 -9.80 11.13 -5.12
CA TRP A 10 -9.63 10.63 -3.75
C TRP A 10 -10.59 9.47 -3.42
N GLN A 11 -11.84 9.49 -3.88
CA GLN A 11 -12.74 8.33 -3.81
C GLN A 11 -12.22 7.15 -4.65
N GLY A 12 -11.63 7.42 -5.82
CA GLY A 12 -10.99 6.40 -6.66
C GLY A 12 -9.74 5.77 -6.03
N GLN A 13 -8.92 6.55 -5.31
CA GLN A 13 -7.76 6.02 -4.59
C GLN A 13 -8.14 5.27 -3.30
N ALA A 14 -9.20 5.68 -2.60
CA ALA A 14 -9.73 4.91 -1.46
C ALA A 14 -10.28 3.54 -1.91
N LEU A 15 -10.96 3.48 -3.05
CA LEU A 15 -11.36 2.22 -3.72
C LEU A 15 -10.14 1.41 -4.19
N GLY A 16 -9.12 2.06 -4.75
CA GLY A 16 -7.86 1.43 -5.14
C GLY A 16 -7.11 0.80 -3.97
N LEU A 17 -7.14 1.44 -2.79
CA LEU A 17 -6.55 0.93 -1.55
C LEU A 17 -7.33 -0.30 -1.03
N GLN A 18 -8.67 -0.28 -1.11
CA GLN A 18 -9.52 -1.44 -0.77
C GLN A 18 -9.29 -2.65 -1.69
N VAL A 19 -9.02 -2.42 -2.98
CA VAL A 19 -8.72 -3.49 -3.95
C VAL A 19 -7.31 -4.05 -3.74
N ALA A 20 -6.33 -3.19 -3.45
CA ALA A 20 -4.96 -3.61 -3.15
C ALA A 20 -4.86 -4.44 -1.85
N LEU A 21 -5.61 -4.06 -0.80
CA LEU A 21 -5.72 -4.83 0.44
C LEU A 21 -6.44 -6.18 0.26
N ARG A 22 -7.33 -6.30 -0.73
CA ARG A 22 -8.01 -7.58 -1.06
C ARG A 22 -7.09 -8.58 -1.77
N LEU A 23 -6.10 -8.13 -2.51
CA LEU A 23 -5.19 -9.02 -3.26
C LEU A 23 -4.02 -9.54 -2.41
N SER A 24 -3.66 -8.86 -1.32
CA SER A 24 -2.51 -9.25 -0.47
C SER A 24 -2.81 -10.39 0.52
N VAL A 25 -4.08 -10.75 0.76
CA VAL A 25 -4.47 -11.79 1.73
C VAL A 25 -4.67 -13.18 1.11
N CYS A 26 -4.50 -13.33 -0.21
CA CYS A 26 -4.59 -14.63 -0.87
C CYS A 26 -3.21 -15.11 -1.35
N GLY A 27 -2.32 -15.41 -0.42
CA GLY A 27 -1.13 -16.21 -0.70
C GLY A 27 -1.54 -17.66 -1.00
N PRO A 28 -1.06 -18.30 -2.07
CA PRO A 28 -1.41 -19.68 -2.36
C PRO A 28 -0.74 -20.62 -1.36
N ARG A 29 -1.56 -21.31 -0.56
CA ARG A 29 -1.14 -22.56 0.11
C ARG A 29 -0.73 -23.55 -0.97
N LEU A 30 0.53 -23.95 -0.95
CA LEU A 30 1.05 -25.09 -1.73
C LEU A 30 0.41 -26.39 -1.20
N ALA A 31 -0.68 -26.81 -1.82
CA ALA A 31 -1.16 -28.19 -1.75
C ALA A 31 -2.12 -28.47 -2.91
N GLY A 32 -1.83 -29.52 -3.67
CA GLY A 32 -2.80 -30.14 -4.57
C GLY A 32 -2.61 -29.81 -6.04
N SER A 33 -2.21 -30.81 -6.79
CA SER A 33 -2.18 -30.85 -8.25
C SER A 33 -3.50 -30.31 -8.85
N ARG A 34 -3.45 -29.15 -9.51
CA ARG A 34 -4.48 -28.76 -10.47
C ARG A 34 -3.82 -28.35 -11.77
N ARG A 35 -4.11 -29.14 -12.79
CA ARG A 35 -3.75 -28.90 -14.19
C ARG A 35 -4.22 -27.50 -14.58
N LEU A 36 -3.28 -26.63 -14.93
CA LEU A 36 -3.56 -25.39 -15.63
C LEU A 36 -3.96 -25.73 -17.07
N LEU A 37 -5.21 -25.42 -17.39
CA LEU A 37 -5.77 -25.43 -18.75
C LEU A 37 -5.17 -24.26 -19.54
N LEU A 38 -4.39 -24.59 -20.59
CA LEU A 38 -3.95 -23.64 -21.62
C LEU A 38 -5.06 -23.40 -22.65
N PRO A 39 -5.12 -22.22 -23.30
CA PRO A 39 -6.12 -21.88 -24.32
C PRO A 39 -5.97 -22.72 -25.61
N PRO A 40 -7.06 -22.93 -26.38
CA PRO A 40 -7.13 -23.95 -27.42
C PRO A 40 -6.63 -23.41 -28.77
N GLN A 41 -5.33 -23.22 -28.93
CA GLN A 41 -4.74 -22.90 -30.25
C GLN A 41 -3.42 -23.65 -30.56
N LEU A 42 -2.92 -24.51 -29.67
CA LEU A 42 -1.65 -25.24 -29.89
C LEU A 42 -1.70 -26.75 -29.56
N ALA A 43 -2.90 -27.34 -29.48
CA ALA A 43 -3.08 -28.78 -29.23
C ALA A 43 -3.29 -29.57 -30.54
N ARG A 44 -2.37 -29.46 -31.49
CA ARG A 44 -2.29 -30.38 -32.64
C ARG A 44 -0.83 -30.58 -33.00
N LEU A 45 -0.15 -31.51 -32.33
CA LEU A 45 1.05 -32.18 -32.83
C LEU A 45 1.50 -33.37 -31.94
N TRP A 46 0.64 -33.88 -31.06
CA TRP A 46 0.98 -35.02 -30.20
C TRP A 46 -0.21 -35.97 -30.04
N ALA A 47 -0.52 -36.72 -31.09
CA ALA A 47 -1.33 -37.93 -31.00
C ALA A 47 -1.08 -38.83 -32.21
N GLY A 48 -0.63 -40.06 -31.94
CA GLY A 48 -0.60 -41.17 -32.90
C GLY A 48 0.72 -41.31 -33.64
N HIS A 49 1.57 -42.27 -33.24
CA HIS A 49 1.40 -43.67 -33.63
C HIS A 49 2.36 -44.52 -32.79
N SER A 50 1.79 -45.42 -31.99
CA SER A 50 2.50 -46.54 -31.40
C SER A 50 2.47 -47.67 -32.43
N THR A 51 3.63 -48.07 -32.95
CA THR A 51 3.81 -49.40 -33.55
C THR A 51 5.17 -49.94 -33.15
N ALA A 52 5.12 -50.98 -32.30
CA ALA A 52 6.02 -52.12 -32.20
C ALA A 52 7.52 -51.91 -32.47
N CYS A 53 8.31 -52.23 -31.45
CA CYS A 53 9.75 -52.40 -31.49
C CYS A 53 10.14 -53.73 -32.18
N PRO A 54 10.89 -53.73 -33.30
CA PRO A 54 11.66 -54.89 -33.72
C PRO A 54 13.10 -54.72 -33.24
N ARG A 55 13.51 -55.64 -32.37
CA ARG A 55 14.87 -55.85 -31.92
C ARG A 55 15.78 -56.17 -33.12
N LYS A 56 16.51 -55.19 -33.69
CA LYS A 56 17.65 -55.46 -34.59
C LYS A 56 18.82 -54.49 -34.39
N ARG A 57 19.95 -55.11 -34.03
CA ARG A 57 21.37 -54.79 -34.22
C ARG A 57 21.77 -53.30 -34.26
N ALA A 58 22.51 -52.92 -33.22
CA ALA A 58 23.40 -51.77 -33.20
C ALA A 58 24.27 -51.70 -34.47
N ARG A 59 24.13 -50.59 -35.20
CA ARG A 59 25.19 -50.06 -36.06
C ARG A 59 25.57 -48.69 -35.51
N SER A 60 26.87 -48.50 -35.34
CA SER A 60 27.50 -47.29 -34.81
C SER A 60 27.08 -46.05 -35.60
N MET A 61 26.35 -45.15 -34.97
CA MET A 61 26.09 -43.80 -35.47
C MET A 61 26.96 -42.84 -34.64
N GLY A 62 27.85 -42.10 -35.31
CA GLY A 62 28.70 -41.09 -34.67
C GLY A 62 27.89 -39.96 -34.03
N PRO A 63 28.51 -39.11 -33.20
CA PRO A 63 27.82 -38.07 -32.46
C PRO A 63 27.13 -37.07 -33.42
N PRO A 64 25.87 -36.66 -33.15
CA PRO A 64 25.19 -35.68 -33.97
C PRO A 64 25.94 -34.35 -33.92
N ARG A 65 26.21 -33.77 -35.10
CA ARG A 65 26.81 -32.44 -35.20
C ARG A 65 25.79 -31.39 -34.74
N PRO A 66 26.14 -30.43 -33.86
CA PRO A 66 25.20 -29.41 -33.43
C PRO A 66 24.90 -28.45 -34.59
N CYS A 67 23.62 -28.38 -35.01
CA CYS A 67 23.18 -27.39 -35.99
C CYS A 67 23.10 -26.00 -35.32
N PRO A 68 23.86 -25.00 -35.79
CA PRO A 68 23.94 -23.69 -35.13
C PRO A 68 22.58 -22.94 -35.12
N ALA A 69 21.73 -23.18 -36.12
CA ALA A 69 20.44 -22.50 -36.26
C ALA A 69 19.39 -22.91 -35.20
N VAL A 70 19.46 -24.14 -34.66
CA VAL A 70 18.52 -24.62 -33.64
C VAL A 70 18.91 -24.12 -32.25
N CYS A 71 20.21 -24.01 -31.97
CA CYS A 71 20.73 -23.42 -30.74
C CYS A 71 20.43 -21.92 -30.63
N PHE A 72 20.44 -21.17 -31.74
CA PHE A 72 20.16 -19.73 -31.70
C PHE A 72 18.70 -19.40 -31.35
N ARG A 73 17.73 -20.19 -31.85
CA ARG A 73 16.30 -19.96 -31.57
C ARG A 73 15.90 -20.32 -30.15
N THR A 74 16.51 -21.34 -29.54
CA THR A 74 16.22 -21.73 -28.15
C THR A 74 16.84 -20.77 -27.13
N VAL A 75 18.03 -20.23 -27.41
CA VAL A 75 18.67 -19.20 -26.56
C VAL A 75 17.91 -17.87 -26.62
N ALA A 76 17.44 -17.46 -27.79
CA ALA A 76 16.65 -16.23 -27.93
C ALA A 76 15.31 -16.29 -27.18
N LEU A 77 14.64 -17.45 -27.18
CA LEU A 77 13.39 -17.64 -26.43
C LEU A 77 13.63 -17.68 -24.91
N ALA A 78 14.75 -18.24 -24.45
CA ALA A 78 15.14 -18.27 -23.04
C ALA A 78 15.46 -16.88 -22.47
N LEU A 79 16.04 -15.98 -23.28
CA LEU A 79 16.30 -14.58 -22.90
C LEU A 79 15.00 -13.75 -22.77
N VAL A 80 13.95 -14.08 -23.52
CA VAL A 80 12.63 -13.40 -23.44
C VAL A 80 11.83 -13.86 -22.21
N LEU A 81 12.07 -15.07 -21.72
CA LEU A 81 11.41 -15.65 -20.54
C LEU A 81 12.15 -15.36 -19.22
N CYS A 82 13.29 -14.67 -19.26
CA CYS A 82 13.96 -14.22 -18.04
C CYS A 82 13.04 -13.22 -17.31
N PRO A 83 12.65 -13.47 -16.05
CA PRO A 83 11.91 -12.48 -15.29
C PRO A 83 12.74 -11.21 -15.23
N ARG A 84 12.22 -10.12 -15.79
CA ARG A 84 12.81 -8.79 -15.63
C ARG A 84 12.82 -8.52 -14.14
N SER A 85 14.02 -8.39 -13.55
CA SER A 85 14.18 -7.94 -12.17
C SER A 85 13.48 -6.59 -12.04
N SER A 86 12.28 -6.58 -11.45
CA SER A 86 11.59 -5.33 -11.13
C SER A 86 12.42 -4.65 -10.05
N THR A 87 13.02 -3.51 -10.37
CA THR A 87 13.64 -2.61 -9.39
C THR A 87 12.52 -2.01 -8.54
N ALA A 88 12.05 -2.76 -7.54
CA ALA A 88 11.03 -2.29 -6.63
C ALA A 88 11.64 -1.23 -5.70
N PHE A 89 11.00 -0.07 -5.66
CA PHE A 89 11.30 0.98 -4.69
C PHE A 89 10.34 0.83 -3.52
N LEU A 90 10.89 0.53 -2.36
CA LEU A 90 10.13 0.24 -1.17
C LEU A 90 10.27 1.38 -0.17
N VAL A 91 9.12 1.84 0.35
CA VAL A 91 9.08 2.75 1.51
C VAL A 91 8.50 2.00 2.70
N GLY A 92 9.25 1.94 3.79
CA GLY A 92 8.75 1.53 5.09
C GLY A 92 8.32 2.76 5.89
N ILE A 93 7.05 2.83 6.28
CA ILE A 93 6.52 3.91 7.13
C ILE A 93 6.20 3.34 8.51
N ASP A 94 6.84 3.90 9.52
CA ASP A 94 6.54 3.64 10.92
C ASP A 94 5.53 4.67 11.43
N LEU A 95 4.26 4.28 11.59
CA LEU A 95 3.20 5.18 12.06
C LEU A 95 3.09 5.16 13.59
N GLY A 96 3.83 6.06 14.25
CA GLY A 96 3.63 6.34 15.66
C GLY A 96 2.51 7.37 15.90
N SER A 97 1.98 7.37 17.12
CA SER A 97 0.94 8.32 17.53
C SER A 97 1.44 9.76 17.58
N GLN A 98 2.69 9.98 18.04
CA GLN A 98 3.28 11.32 18.16
C GLN A 98 4.19 11.67 16.97
N TYR A 99 4.91 10.68 16.46
CA TYR A 99 5.87 10.85 15.37
C TYR A 99 5.75 9.68 14.41
N PHE A 100 5.91 9.96 13.12
CA PHE A 100 6.13 8.95 12.12
C PHE A 100 7.57 9.01 11.61
N LYS A 101 8.04 7.89 11.06
CA LYS A 101 9.34 7.79 10.41
C LYS A 101 9.13 7.11 9.06
N ALA A 102 9.91 7.50 8.07
CA ALA A 102 9.94 6.81 6.79
C ALA A 102 11.38 6.35 6.52
N ALA A 103 11.51 5.17 5.93
CA ALA A 103 12.77 4.64 5.47
C ALA A 103 12.60 4.13 4.05
N VAL A 104 13.65 4.31 3.24
CA VAL A 104 13.64 3.97 1.83
C VAL A 104 14.66 2.88 1.57
N VAL A 105 14.25 1.88 0.79
CA VAL A 105 15.12 0.87 0.20
C VAL A 105 15.02 1.00 -1.31
N ALA A 106 16.11 1.45 -1.93
CA ALA A 106 16.23 1.57 -3.37
C ALA A 106 17.38 0.68 -3.88
N PRO A 107 17.24 0.00 -5.02
CA PRO A 107 18.30 -0.84 -5.56
C PRO A 107 19.52 0.01 -5.92
N GLY A 108 20.69 -0.41 -5.44
CA GLY A 108 21.95 0.29 -5.68
C GLY A 108 22.21 1.50 -4.77
N LYS A 109 21.27 1.86 -3.88
CA LYS A 109 21.50 2.83 -2.80
C LYS A 109 21.46 2.13 -1.44
N PRO A 110 22.25 2.56 -0.46
CA PRO A 110 22.15 2.04 0.90
C PRO A 110 20.77 2.36 1.48
N PHE A 111 20.39 1.59 2.50
CA PHE A 111 19.21 1.89 3.31
C PHE A 111 19.34 3.30 3.90
N GLU A 112 18.33 4.15 3.67
CA GLU A 112 18.32 5.53 4.15
C GLU A 112 17.05 5.82 4.94
N VAL A 113 17.20 6.47 6.09
CA VAL A 113 16.08 7.02 6.86
C VAL A 113 15.79 8.42 6.34
N VAL A 114 14.55 8.62 5.90
CA VAL A 114 14.11 9.86 5.28
C VAL A 114 14.20 11.01 6.27
N HIS A 115 14.80 12.10 5.84
CA HIS A 115 14.85 13.35 6.59
C HIS A 115 13.63 14.21 6.21
N ASN A 116 13.09 14.93 7.19
CA ASN A 116 12.06 15.92 6.94
C ASN A 116 12.67 17.23 6.39
N GLN A 117 11.81 18.21 6.09
CA GLN A 117 12.22 19.53 5.61
C GLN A 117 13.13 20.29 6.60
N HIS A 118 13.08 19.92 7.88
CA HIS A 118 13.91 20.46 8.96
C HIS A 118 15.15 19.60 9.26
N SER A 119 15.53 18.69 8.34
CA SER A 119 16.68 17.79 8.48
C SER A 119 16.63 16.84 9.69
N LYS A 120 15.44 16.56 10.24
CA LYS A 120 15.23 15.58 11.32
C LYS A 120 14.78 14.24 10.75
N ARG A 121 15.17 13.14 11.41
CA ARG A 121 14.75 11.75 11.08
C ARG A 121 13.44 11.31 11.73
N LYS A 122 12.78 12.21 12.47
CA LYS A 122 11.48 11.99 13.12
C LYS A 122 10.57 13.14 12.73
N THR A 123 9.41 12.82 12.19
CA THR A 123 8.44 13.83 11.76
C THR A 123 7.22 13.75 12.66
N PRO A 124 6.75 14.85 13.25
CA PRO A 124 5.53 14.84 14.05
C PRO A 124 4.33 14.30 13.26
N THR A 125 3.50 13.47 13.89
CA THR A 125 2.23 13.00 13.32
C THR A 125 1.16 14.08 13.52
N ALA A 126 1.29 15.17 12.77
CA ALA A 126 0.41 16.32 12.83
C ALA A 126 0.10 16.84 11.41
N VAL A 127 -1.15 17.23 11.20
CA VAL A 127 -1.63 17.85 9.96
C VAL A 127 -2.37 19.12 10.37
N SER A 128 -2.07 20.25 9.74
CA SER A 128 -2.74 21.53 10.03
C SER A 128 -3.59 21.98 8.85
N PHE A 129 -4.84 22.33 9.16
CA PHE A 129 -5.84 22.88 8.25
C PHE A 129 -6.12 24.36 8.54
N HIS A 130 -5.18 25.05 9.18
CA HIS A 130 -5.35 26.45 9.59
C HIS A 130 -5.35 27.42 8.40
N GLU A 131 -4.45 27.19 7.43
CA GLU A 131 -4.25 28.06 6.27
C GLU A 131 -4.86 27.44 5.00
N LYS A 132 -4.83 28.18 3.88
CA LYS A 132 -5.25 27.66 2.57
C LYS A 132 -4.40 26.48 2.10
N LEU A 133 -3.14 26.44 2.54
CA LEU A 133 -2.22 25.35 2.29
C LEU A 133 -2.15 24.47 3.53
N ARG A 134 -2.25 23.16 3.32
CA ARG A 134 -2.08 22.18 4.39
C ARG A 134 -0.61 22.07 4.74
N THR A 135 -0.29 22.18 6.02
CA THR A 135 1.08 21.98 6.52
C THR A 135 1.16 20.65 7.29
N PHE A 136 2.35 20.06 7.31
CA PHE A 136 2.60 18.73 7.84
C PHE A 136 3.80 18.73 8.79
N GLY A 137 3.82 17.81 9.75
CA GLY A 137 5.00 17.59 10.60
C GLY A 137 5.34 18.78 11.50
N ASP A 138 6.60 19.22 11.45
CA ASP A 138 7.10 20.33 12.28
C ASP A 138 6.36 21.65 11.97
N ASP A 139 6.00 21.90 10.70
CA ASP A 139 5.26 23.11 10.30
C ASP A 139 3.82 23.09 10.82
N ALA A 140 3.20 21.91 10.86
CA ALA A 140 1.89 21.74 11.45
C ALA A 140 1.93 21.97 12.96
N LEU A 141 2.98 21.52 13.64
CA LEU A 141 3.18 21.75 15.07
C LEU A 141 3.39 23.24 15.39
N ALA A 142 4.16 23.96 14.57
CA ALA A 142 4.29 25.41 14.68
C ALA A 142 2.92 26.11 14.50
N SER A 143 2.12 25.63 13.55
CA SER A 143 0.76 26.15 13.29
C SER A 143 -0.23 25.84 14.41
N ALA A 144 -0.03 24.75 15.15
CA ALA A 144 -0.89 24.37 16.29
C ALA A 144 -0.92 25.44 17.39
N SER A 145 0.17 26.21 17.56
CA SER A 145 0.21 27.32 18.53
C SER A 145 -0.82 28.42 18.24
N ARG A 146 -1.17 28.62 16.96
CA ARG A 146 -2.15 29.63 16.52
C ARG A 146 -3.57 29.08 16.49
N GLY A 147 -3.74 27.79 16.19
CA GLY A 147 -5.05 27.17 16.02
C GLY A 147 -5.03 25.68 16.28
N ALA A 148 -4.89 25.28 17.56
CA ALA A 148 -4.88 23.88 17.95
C ALA A 148 -6.13 23.11 17.51
N ALA A 149 -7.30 23.76 17.48
CA ALA A 149 -8.57 23.17 17.02
C ALA A 149 -8.51 22.67 15.56
N LYS A 150 -7.68 23.29 14.71
CA LYS A 150 -7.55 22.97 13.28
C LYS A 150 -6.34 22.09 12.96
N THR A 151 -5.66 21.56 13.98
CA THR A 151 -4.46 20.75 13.81
C THR A 151 -4.61 19.40 14.50
N PRO A 152 -5.20 18.39 13.83
CA PRO A 152 -5.27 17.03 14.35
C PRO A 152 -3.89 16.46 14.72
N MET A 153 -3.80 15.93 15.94
CA MET A 153 -2.64 15.22 16.48
C MET A 153 -3.10 13.96 17.21
N PHE A 154 -2.21 12.98 17.35
CA PHE A 154 -2.46 11.72 18.10
C PHE A 154 -3.68 10.91 17.61
N PHE A 155 -4.04 11.02 16.34
CA PHE A 155 -5.17 10.32 15.71
C PHE A 155 -4.89 8.89 15.20
N PRO A 156 -3.65 8.42 14.90
CA PRO A 156 -3.46 7.10 14.28
C PRO A 156 -4.05 5.93 15.06
N HIS A 157 -4.12 6.04 16.39
CA HIS A 157 -4.69 5.00 17.23
C HIS A 157 -6.23 4.85 17.09
N ARG A 158 -6.90 5.85 16.50
CA ARG A 158 -8.36 5.88 16.26
C ARG A 158 -8.76 5.25 14.92
N LEU A 159 -7.79 4.95 14.05
CA LEU A 159 -8.05 4.37 12.73
C LEU A 159 -8.82 3.06 12.83
N GLY A 160 -9.89 2.94 12.02
CA GLY A 160 -10.66 1.70 11.89
C GLY A 160 -11.36 1.26 13.18
N LYS A 161 -11.56 2.16 14.15
CA LYS A 161 -12.43 1.91 15.30
C LYS A 161 -13.85 2.35 14.96
N ASP A 162 -14.81 1.47 15.21
CA ASP A 162 -16.22 1.84 15.20
C ASP A 162 -16.56 2.49 16.54
N LEU A 163 -16.95 3.77 16.48
CA LEU A 163 -17.31 4.58 17.63
C LEU A 163 -18.82 4.93 17.63
N ALA A 164 -19.64 4.24 16.84
CA ALA A 164 -21.08 4.48 16.79
C ALA A 164 -21.77 4.29 18.16
N THR A 165 -21.29 3.35 18.97
CA THR A 165 -21.79 3.08 20.33
C THR A 165 -20.90 3.65 21.43
N ALA A 166 -19.92 4.47 21.08
CA ALA A 166 -18.93 4.97 22.03
C ALA A 166 -19.53 6.04 22.95
N THR A 167 -19.07 6.09 24.20
CA THR A 167 -19.46 7.15 25.14
C THR A 167 -18.75 8.47 24.79
N GLU A 168 -19.29 9.63 25.18
CA GLU A 168 -18.63 10.94 24.98
C GLU A 168 -17.18 11.00 25.49
N GLY A 169 -16.88 10.29 26.59
CA GLY A 169 -15.51 10.18 27.11
C GLY A 169 -14.57 9.38 26.21
N GLU A 170 -15.09 8.43 25.44
CA GLU A 170 -14.29 7.64 24.48
C GLU A 170 -14.05 8.41 23.18
N LEU A 171 -14.97 9.29 22.81
CA LEU A 171 -14.81 10.24 21.71
C LEU A 171 -13.80 11.32 22.06
N ASN A 172 -13.79 11.82 23.30
CA ASN A 172 -12.85 12.84 23.76
C ASN A 172 -11.64 12.25 24.48
N TRP A 173 -10.80 11.53 23.75
CA TRP A 173 -9.64 10.82 24.33
C TRP A 173 -8.48 11.73 24.72
N LEU A 174 -8.52 12.98 24.27
CA LEU A 174 -7.53 13.99 24.59
C LEU A 174 -8.17 15.05 25.51
N PRO A 175 -7.40 15.64 26.43
CA PRO A 175 -7.91 16.71 27.26
C PRO A 175 -8.36 17.91 26.42
N ALA A 176 -9.66 18.23 26.45
CA ALA A 176 -10.26 19.32 25.66
C ALA A 176 -9.62 20.71 25.93
N LYS A 177 -9.04 20.91 27.12
CA LYS A 177 -8.31 22.15 27.46
C LYS A 177 -7.05 22.36 26.62
N VAL A 178 -6.38 21.27 26.22
CA VAL A 178 -5.13 21.30 25.45
C VAL A 178 -5.43 21.09 23.97
N TYR A 179 -6.40 20.22 23.66
CA TYR A 179 -6.78 19.84 22.31
C TYR A 179 -8.27 20.09 22.09
N PRO A 180 -8.67 21.34 21.78
CA PRO A 180 -10.07 21.72 21.61
C PRO A 180 -10.58 21.30 20.22
N TYR A 181 -10.62 19.99 19.96
CA TYR A 181 -11.14 19.44 18.70
C TYR A 181 -12.66 19.36 18.72
N THR A 182 -13.30 19.79 17.64
CA THR A 182 -14.70 19.47 17.38
C THR A 182 -14.74 18.11 16.67
N LEU A 183 -15.32 17.12 17.34
CA LEU A 183 -15.36 15.75 16.87
C LEU A 183 -16.78 15.35 16.48
N GLY A 184 -16.90 14.69 15.34
CA GLY A 184 -18.13 14.08 14.85
C GLY A 184 -17.93 12.61 14.50
N LEU A 185 -19.01 11.95 14.10
CA LEU A 185 -18.98 10.59 13.58
C LEU A 185 -19.47 10.60 12.13
N ASN A 186 -18.87 9.74 11.31
CA ASN A 186 -19.37 9.43 9.98
C ASN A 186 -20.46 8.34 10.07
N ASP A 187 -21.22 8.15 9.00
CA ASP A 187 -22.26 7.11 8.89
C ASP A 187 -21.71 5.69 9.15
N SER A 188 -20.42 5.48 8.93
CA SER A 188 -19.71 4.22 9.16
C SER A 188 -19.20 4.05 10.61
N GLY A 189 -19.47 4.99 11.51
CA GLY A 189 -18.97 4.98 12.88
C GLY A 189 -17.51 5.42 13.05
N SER A 190 -16.81 5.78 11.97
CA SER A 190 -15.46 6.36 12.04
C SER A 190 -15.48 7.78 12.60
N LEU A 191 -14.46 8.11 13.38
CA LEU A 191 -14.27 9.46 13.92
C LEU A 191 -13.96 10.49 12.82
N ARG A 192 -14.53 11.68 12.96
CA ARG A 192 -14.35 12.82 12.06
C ARG A 192 -13.92 14.07 12.83
N PHE A 193 -12.97 14.82 12.28
CA PHE A 193 -12.61 16.16 12.74
C PHE A 193 -13.42 17.20 11.96
N ASP A 194 -14.11 18.07 12.68
CA ASP A 194 -14.92 19.14 12.11
C ASP A 194 -14.19 20.49 12.24
N PHE A 195 -14.01 21.18 11.12
CA PHE A 195 -13.36 22.50 11.03
C PHE A 195 -14.33 23.62 10.63
N GLY A 196 -15.63 23.42 10.88
CA GLY A 196 -16.70 24.32 10.46
C GLY A 196 -17.32 23.85 9.14
N GLU A 197 -16.88 24.44 8.02
CA GLU A 197 -17.41 24.10 6.69
C GLU A 197 -16.79 22.80 6.11
N GLU A 198 -15.59 22.45 6.56
CA GLU A 198 -14.89 21.23 6.14
C GLU A 198 -14.82 20.23 7.28
N ALA A 199 -14.93 18.95 6.94
CA ALA A 199 -14.78 17.87 7.88
C ALA A 199 -13.99 16.73 7.24
N TYR A 200 -13.09 16.12 8.02
CA TYR A 200 -12.21 15.05 7.55
C TYR A 200 -12.24 13.88 8.53
N THR A 201 -12.44 12.69 8.00
CA THR A 201 -12.33 11.45 8.76
C THR A 201 -10.88 11.19 9.18
N VAL A 202 -10.68 10.41 10.24
CA VAL A 202 -9.32 10.03 10.69
C VAL A 202 -8.54 9.32 9.56
N GLU A 203 -9.25 8.53 8.74
CA GLU A 203 -8.72 7.85 7.58
C GLU A 203 -8.22 8.84 6.51
N GLU A 204 -8.98 9.89 6.22
CA GLU A 204 -8.59 10.95 5.27
C GLU A 204 -7.40 11.77 5.78
N VAL A 205 -7.38 12.12 7.07
CA VAL A 205 -6.24 12.81 7.68
C VAL A 205 -4.98 11.95 7.60
N THR A 206 -5.12 10.64 7.84
CA THR A 206 -4.01 9.69 7.68
C THR A 206 -3.57 9.57 6.22
N ALA A 207 -4.50 9.60 5.27
CA ALA A 207 -4.16 9.59 3.85
C ALA A 207 -3.35 10.83 3.45
N HIS A 208 -3.67 12.02 3.98
CA HIS A 208 -2.86 13.21 3.77
C HIS A 208 -1.44 13.05 4.34
N LEU A 209 -1.31 12.48 5.55
CA LEU A 209 -0.02 12.21 6.17
C LEU A 209 0.82 11.21 5.35
N LEU A 210 0.21 10.12 4.86
CA LEU A 210 0.89 9.10 4.07
C LEU A 210 1.36 9.63 2.70
N ASN A 211 0.57 10.50 2.07
CA ASN A 211 0.98 11.17 0.84
C ASN A 211 2.18 12.10 1.07
N PHE A 212 2.18 12.83 2.19
CA PHE A 212 3.33 13.64 2.58
C PHE A 212 4.57 12.76 2.85
N ALA A 213 4.43 11.64 3.55
CA ALA A 213 5.53 10.70 3.77
C ALA A 213 6.09 10.11 2.46
N LYS A 214 5.21 9.81 1.51
CA LYS A 214 5.58 9.37 0.16
C LYS A 214 6.38 10.46 -0.56
N GLU A 215 5.96 11.72 -0.48
CA GLU A 215 6.66 12.83 -1.11
C GLU A 215 8.07 13.04 -0.52
N LEU A 216 8.20 12.99 0.82
CA LEU A 216 9.52 13.02 1.47
C LEU A 216 10.42 11.87 1.01
N ALA A 217 9.87 10.66 0.85
CA ALA A 217 10.61 9.51 0.36
C ALA A 217 11.06 9.67 -1.10
N ARG A 218 10.25 10.32 -1.96
CA ARG A 218 10.64 10.64 -3.34
C ARG A 218 11.79 11.64 -3.38
N GLN A 219 11.73 12.67 -2.54
CA GLN A 219 12.77 13.70 -2.44
C GLN A 219 14.11 13.10 -1.97
N ALA A 220 14.08 12.15 -1.03
CA ALA A 220 15.29 11.45 -0.57
C ALA A 220 15.98 10.64 -1.68
N VAL A 221 15.25 10.22 -2.73
CA VAL A 221 15.81 9.41 -3.82
C VAL A 221 15.63 10.08 -5.17
N ASP A 222 15.97 11.37 -5.24
CA ASP A 222 16.10 12.13 -6.50
C ASP A 222 14.85 12.07 -7.41
N GLY A 223 13.66 11.97 -6.82
CA GLY A 223 12.38 12.04 -7.54
C GLY A 223 11.86 10.70 -8.11
N ILE A 224 12.53 9.58 -7.86
CA ILE A 224 12.06 8.25 -8.30
C ILE A 224 10.68 7.94 -7.70
N SER A 225 9.79 7.35 -8.51
CA SER A 225 8.45 6.98 -8.06
C SER A 225 8.48 5.76 -7.14
N VAL A 226 7.83 5.88 -5.99
CA VAL A 226 7.61 4.78 -5.04
C VAL A 226 6.67 3.73 -5.64
N THR A 227 7.12 2.47 -5.71
CA THR A 227 6.29 1.35 -6.21
C THR A 227 5.49 0.71 -5.10
N GLU A 228 6.10 0.50 -3.93
CA GLU A 228 5.51 -0.24 -2.82
C GLU A 228 5.69 0.50 -1.50
N THR A 229 4.73 0.33 -0.60
CA THR A 229 4.77 0.92 0.74
C THR A 229 4.35 -0.11 1.78
N VAL A 230 5.18 -0.26 2.81
CA VAL A 230 4.92 -1.12 3.95
C VAL A 230 4.65 -0.23 5.16
N LEU A 231 3.57 -0.53 5.86
CA LEU A 231 3.10 0.24 7.00
C LEU A 231 3.28 -0.58 8.29
N THR A 232 3.87 0.02 9.32
CA THR A 232 3.88 -0.59 10.65
C THR A 232 2.52 -0.38 11.31
N ILE A 233 2.08 -1.39 12.05
CA ILE A 233 0.86 -1.35 12.85
C ILE A 233 1.24 -1.93 14.22
N PRO A 234 0.76 -1.34 15.33
CA PRO A 234 1.07 -1.88 16.65
C PRO A 234 0.45 -3.27 16.83
N SER A 235 1.08 -4.09 17.67
CA SER A 235 0.75 -5.52 17.80
C SER A 235 -0.65 -5.76 18.38
N ASP A 236 -1.13 -4.83 19.21
CA ASP A 236 -2.44 -4.83 19.87
C ASP A 236 -3.59 -4.37 18.96
N ALA A 237 -3.31 -3.86 17.75
CA ALA A 237 -4.35 -3.39 16.85
C ALA A 237 -5.27 -4.53 16.36
N PRO A 238 -6.60 -4.39 16.48
CA PRO A 238 -7.55 -5.38 15.99
C PRO A 238 -7.55 -5.48 14.46
N ALA A 239 -8.07 -6.58 13.93
CA ALA A 239 -8.06 -6.86 12.49
C ALA A 239 -8.74 -5.77 11.64
N GLN A 240 -9.75 -5.08 12.18
CA GLN A 240 -10.44 -3.97 11.52
C GLN A 240 -9.49 -2.77 11.29
N GLN A 241 -8.74 -2.38 12.32
CA GLN A 241 -7.71 -1.33 12.22
C GLN A 241 -6.60 -1.70 11.24
N ARG A 242 -6.23 -2.98 11.15
CA ARG A 242 -5.24 -3.47 10.17
C ARG A 242 -5.71 -3.39 8.72
N ARG A 243 -7.02 -3.46 8.46
CA ARG A 243 -7.59 -3.43 7.12
C ARG A 243 -7.90 -2.00 6.61
N GLY A 244 -7.89 -1.01 7.50
CA GLY A 244 -8.10 0.39 7.14
C GLY A 244 -9.55 0.74 6.77
N GLY A 245 -10.55 0.08 7.36
CA GLY A 245 -11.96 0.39 7.10
C GLY A 245 -12.95 -0.42 7.97
N PRO A 246 -14.25 -0.09 7.92
CA PRO A 246 -15.29 -0.83 8.63
C PRO A 246 -15.32 -2.31 8.21
N PRO A 247 -15.81 -3.23 9.07
CA PRO A 247 -15.89 -4.63 8.71
C PRO A 247 -16.74 -4.79 7.43
N PRO A 248 -16.44 -5.78 6.56
CA PRO A 248 -17.37 -6.13 5.51
C PRO A 248 -18.72 -6.42 6.15
N ALA A 249 -19.78 -5.74 5.70
CA ALA A 249 -21.13 -6.01 6.17
C ALA A 249 -21.37 -7.53 6.15
N PRO A 250 -21.96 -8.12 7.20
CA PRO A 250 -22.24 -9.54 7.20
C PRO A 250 -23.04 -9.88 5.95
N TRP A 251 -22.58 -10.90 5.20
CA TRP A 251 -23.36 -11.49 4.12
C TRP A 251 -24.56 -12.21 4.75
N GLY A 252 -25.57 -11.44 5.11
CA GLY A 252 -26.68 -11.86 5.96
C GLY A 252 -27.69 -10.73 6.13
N GLY A 253 -28.30 -10.34 5.01
CA GLY A 253 -29.64 -9.77 4.99
C GLY A 253 -30.58 -10.76 4.29
N PRO A 254 -31.88 -10.77 4.65
CA PRO A 254 -32.86 -11.81 4.26
C PRO A 254 -33.05 -11.97 2.76
#